data_AF-A0A1V4K9Y0-F1
#
_entry.id   AF-A0A1V4K9Y0-F1
#
_cell.length_a   1.000
_cell.length_b   1.000
_cell.length_c   1.000
_cell.angle_alpha   90.00
_cell.angle_beta   90.00
_cell.angle_gamma   90.00
#
_symmetry.space_group_name_H-M   'P 1'
#
loop_
_entity.id
_entity.type
_entity.pdbx_description
1 polymer ?
#
loop_
_entity_poly.entity_id
_entity_poly.type
_entity_poly.pdbx_seq_one_letter_code
_entity_poly.pdbx_strand_id
1 'polypeptide(L)'
;MSQCLQWDGKLELDIPEDAKDLIRTTTGQTRLLIAERFKQFEGLVDNCEFKRGEKETTCTDLDGFWDMVNFQVEDVNKKFDNLKKLQDNEWQPLDVPSKAIVKV
;
A
#
# COMPACT_ATOMS: atom_id res chain seq x y z
N MET A 1 -5.08 -16.81 -3.57
CA MET A 1 -5.14 -15.83 -4.68
C MET A 1 -4.78 -14.48 -4.07
N SER A 2 -3.84 -13.72 -4.62
CA SER A 2 -3.38 -12.46 -3.98
C SER A 2 -4.50 -11.42 -3.99
N GLN A 3 -4.55 -10.55 -2.96
CA GLN A 3 -5.58 -9.51 -2.86
C GLN A 3 -5.61 -8.62 -4.12
N CYS A 4 -4.44 -8.26 -4.66
CA CYS A 4 -4.37 -7.47 -5.90
C CYS A 4 -5.13 -8.13 -7.05
N LEU A 5 -4.89 -9.42 -7.33
CA LEU A 5 -5.56 -10.13 -8.43
C LEU A 5 -7.08 -10.21 -8.23
N GLN A 6 -7.53 -10.38 -6.98
CA GLN A 6 -8.95 -10.40 -6.65
C GLN A 6 -9.61 -9.04 -6.93
N TRP A 7 -8.93 -7.94 -6.59
CA TRP A 7 -9.41 -6.58 -6.79
C TRP A 7 -9.31 -6.13 -8.24
N ASP A 8 -8.27 -6.52 -8.97
CA ASP A 8 -8.14 -6.28 -10.42
C ASP A 8 -9.34 -6.86 -11.18
N GLY A 9 -9.77 -8.07 -10.83
CA GLY A 9 -10.95 -8.69 -11.44
C GLY A 9 -12.27 -7.94 -11.20
N LYS A 10 -12.33 -7.03 -10.22
CA LYS A 10 -13.50 -6.17 -9.98
C LYS A 10 -13.57 -4.99 -10.95
N LEU A 11 -12.47 -4.66 -11.65
CA LEU A 11 -12.45 -3.58 -12.63
C LEU A 11 -13.29 -3.88 -13.89
N GLU A 12 -13.54 -5.16 -14.16
CA GLU A 12 -14.42 -5.63 -15.25
C GLU A 12 -15.92 -5.49 -14.91
N LEU A 13 -16.26 -5.13 -13.67
CA LEU A 13 -17.64 -4.90 -13.25
C LEU A 13 -18.08 -3.48 -13.60
N ASP A 14 -19.40 -3.31 -13.78
CA ASP A 14 -20.02 -1.99 -13.95
C ASP A 14 -20.18 -1.29 -12.58
N ILE A 15 -19.08 -0.75 -12.07
CA ILE A 15 -18.99 -0.01 -10.81
C ILE A 15 -18.60 1.45 -11.09
N PRO A 16 -18.86 2.39 -10.15
CA PRO A 16 -18.49 3.79 -10.32
C PRO A 16 -17.00 3.97 -10.64
N GLU A 17 -16.65 4.95 -11.50
CA GLU A 17 -15.24 5.20 -11.87
C GLU A 17 -14.38 5.57 -10.65
N ASP A 18 -14.92 6.32 -9.69
CA ASP A 18 -14.20 6.62 -8.43
C ASP A 18 -13.79 5.34 -7.67
N ALA A 19 -14.63 4.31 -7.71
CA ALA A 19 -14.32 3.01 -7.11
C ALA A 19 -13.25 2.27 -7.90
N LYS A 20 -13.30 2.29 -9.23
CA LYS A 20 -12.25 1.71 -10.09
C LYS A 20 -10.91 2.40 -9.87
N ASP A 21 -10.90 3.72 -9.75
CA ASP A 21 -9.68 4.50 -9.51
C ASP A 21 -9.10 4.22 -8.12
N LEU A 22 -9.96 4.04 -7.11
CA LEU A 22 -9.50 3.62 -5.78
C LEU A 22 -8.90 2.21 -5.80
N ILE A 23 -9.49 1.28 -6.57
CA ILE A 23 -8.94 -0.07 -6.77
C ILE A 23 -7.59 0.00 -7.47
N ARG A 24 -7.47 0.72 -8.60
CA ARG A 24 -6.22 0.89 -9.35
C ARG A 24 -5.12 1.51 -8.49
N THR A 25 -5.47 2.52 -7.70
CA THR A 25 -4.52 3.19 -6.80
C THR A 25 -4.04 2.25 -5.70
N THR A 26 -4.94 1.51 -5.05
CA THR A 26 -4.60 0.60 -3.95
C THR A 26 -3.76 -0.58 -4.43
N THR A 27 -4.15 -1.21 -5.54
CA THR A 27 -3.39 -2.32 -6.15
C THR A 27 -2.04 -1.84 -6.69
N GLY A 28 -1.99 -0.67 -7.32
CA GLY A 28 -0.75 -0.04 -7.78
C GLY A 28 0.23 0.24 -6.64
N GLN A 29 -0.25 0.86 -5.55
CA GLN A 29 0.57 1.11 -4.36
C GLN A 29 1.11 -0.18 -3.74
N THR A 30 0.28 -1.23 -3.66
CA THR A 30 0.71 -2.54 -3.16
C THR A 30 1.85 -3.12 -4.01
N ARG A 31 1.70 -3.06 -5.34
CA ARG A 31 2.71 -3.57 -6.28
C ARG A 31 4.01 -2.76 -6.20
N LEU A 32 3.93 -1.44 -6.07
CA LEU A 32 5.11 -0.59 -5.87
C LEU A 32 5.82 -0.88 -4.55
N LEU A 33 5.06 -1.06 -3.47
CA LEU A 33 5.61 -1.44 -2.17
C LEU A 33 6.44 -2.73 -2.29
N ILE A 34 5.89 -3.76 -2.94
CA ILE A 34 6.58 -5.03 -3.18
C ILE A 34 7.77 -4.87 -4.12
N ALA A 35 7.58 -4.25 -5.28
CA ALA A 35 8.60 -4.19 -6.34
C ALA A 35 9.78 -3.27 -5.99
N GLU A 36 9.52 -2.20 -5.22
CA GLU A 36 10.53 -1.20 -4.89
C GLU A 36 11.00 -1.32 -3.44
N ARG A 37 10.10 -1.26 -2.46
CA ARG A 37 10.50 -1.16 -1.04
C ARG A 37 10.99 -2.48 -0.49
N PHE A 38 10.30 -3.59 -0.76
CA PHE A 38 10.80 -4.91 -0.34
C PHE A 38 12.10 -5.27 -1.07
N LYS A 39 12.24 -4.90 -2.34
CA LYS A 39 13.50 -5.08 -3.09
C LYS A 39 14.64 -4.23 -2.51
N GLN A 40 14.38 -3.00 -2.10
CA GLN A 40 15.36 -2.17 -1.39
C GLN A 40 15.75 -2.79 -0.05
N PHE A 41 14.77 -3.29 0.71
CA PHE A 41 15.03 -3.94 1.99
C PHE A 41 15.89 -5.19 1.84
N GLU A 42 15.60 -6.05 0.85
CA GLU A 42 16.43 -7.20 0.50
C GLU A 42 17.89 -6.79 0.24
N GLY A 43 18.11 -5.74 -0.56
CA GLY A 43 19.45 -5.23 -0.81
C GLY A 43 20.15 -4.66 0.43
N LEU A 44 19.41 -4.04 1.36
CA LEU A 44 19.97 -3.59 2.63
C LEU A 44 20.37 -4.76 3.53
N VAL A 45 19.55 -5.82 3.59
CA VAL A 45 19.86 -7.05 4.34
C VAL A 45 21.13 -7.69 3.79
N ASP A 46 21.23 -7.85 2.47
CA ASP A 46 22.44 -8.36 1.82
C ASP A 46 23.68 -7.51 2.12
N ASN A 47 23.53 -6.18 2.12
CA ASN A 47 24.63 -5.26 2.43
C ASN A 47 25.07 -5.38 3.90
N CYS A 48 24.12 -5.57 4.83
CA CYS A 48 24.40 -5.77 6.24
C CYS A 48 25.11 -7.11 6.50
N GLU A 49 24.65 -8.20 5.87
CA GLU A 49 25.20 -9.55 6.07
C GLU A 49 26.58 -9.70 5.40
N PHE A 50 26.72 -9.26 4.15
CA PHE A 50 27.92 -9.50 3.35
C PHE A 50 28.87 -8.32 3.26
N LYS A 51 28.54 -7.18 3.90
CA LYS A 51 29.33 -5.93 3.86
C LYS A 51 29.66 -5.47 2.43
N ARG A 52 28.69 -5.62 1.52
CA ARG A 52 28.83 -5.31 0.08
C ARG A 52 28.52 -3.86 -0.29
N GLY A 53 27.93 -3.09 0.62
CA GLY A 53 27.58 -1.69 0.39
C GLY A 53 28.80 -0.76 0.39
N GLU A 54 28.71 0.35 -0.34
CA GLU A 54 29.71 1.44 -0.28
C GLU A 54 29.81 2.06 1.13
N LYS A 55 28.71 2.00 1.88
CA LYS A 55 28.62 2.40 3.29
C LYS A 55 28.23 1.20 4.13
N GLU A 56 28.75 1.15 5.36
CA GLU A 56 28.35 0.14 6.34
C GLU A 56 26.86 0.27 6.63
N THR A 57 26.11 -0.81 6.39
CA THR A 57 24.71 -0.93 6.76
C THR A 57 24.64 -1.66 8.09
N THR A 58 23.99 -1.06 9.08
CA THR A 58 23.85 -1.63 10.43
C THR A 58 22.45 -2.23 10.62
N CYS A 59 22.29 -3.07 11.65
CA CYS A 59 20.97 -3.58 12.02
C CYS A 59 19.98 -2.45 12.37
N THR A 60 20.46 -1.32 12.90
CA THR A 60 19.61 -0.16 13.20
C THR A 60 19.08 0.50 11.93
N ASP A 61 19.87 0.51 10.84
CA ASP A 61 19.39 1.00 9.54
C ASP A 61 18.29 0.10 8.97
N LEU A 62 18.42 -1.22 9.16
CA LEU A 62 17.40 -2.19 8.78
C LEU A 62 16.11 -2.00 9.57
N ASP A 63 16.20 -1.87 10.89
CA ASP A 63 15.03 -1.64 11.76
C ASP A 63 14.29 -0.36 11.34
N GLY A 64 15.02 0.74 11.16
CA GLY A 64 14.41 2.01 10.74
C GLY A 64 13.76 1.95 9.35
N PHE A 65 14.37 1.23 8.40
CA PHE A 65 13.76 1.02 7.09
C PHE A 65 12.53 0.12 7.20
N TRP A 66 12.59 -0.94 8.00
CA TRP A 66 11.48 -1.85 8.22
C TRP A 66 10.27 -1.15 8.84
N ASP A 67 10.47 -0.26 9.81
CA ASP A 67 9.38 0.54 10.41
C ASP A 67 8.63 1.34 9.35
N MET A 68 9.35 1.97 8.41
CA MET A 68 8.76 2.69 7.28
C MET A 68 7.98 1.74 6.36
N VAL A 69 8.55 0.58 6.00
CA VAL A 69 7.89 -0.41 5.15
C VAL A 69 6.62 -0.93 5.83
N ASN A 70 6.69 -1.26 7.11
CA ASN A 70 5.57 -1.76 7.88
C ASN A 70 4.44 -0.72 7.96
N PHE A 71 4.76 0.56 8.19
CA PHE A 71 3.77 1.63 8.13
C PHE A 71 3.05 1.69 6.76
N GLN A 72 3.78 1.52 5.66
CA GLN A 72 3.19 1.51 4.32
C GLN A 72 2.34 0.26 4.08
N VAL A 73 2.73 -0.91 4.62
CA VAL A 73 1.91 -2.13 4.59
C VAL A 73 0.59 -1.91 5.32
N GLU A 74 0.63 -1.32 6.52
CA GLU A 74 -0.58 -0.99 7.29
C GLU A 74 -1.50 -0.01 6.57
N ASP A 75 -0.94 1.01 5.91
CA ASP A 75 -1.72 1.98 5.12
C ASP A 75 -2.42 1.32 3.92
N VAL A 76 -1.72 0.44 3.20
CA VAL A 76 -2.30 -0.34 2.10
C VAL A 76 -3.39 -1.30 2.60
N ASN A 77 -3.18 -1.97 3.73
CA ASN A 77 -4.19 -2.85 4.33
C ASN A 77 -5.47 -2.07 4.68
N LYS A 78 -5.35 -0.88 5.29
CA LYS A 78 -6.49 0.00 5.58
C LYS A 78 -7.24 0.41 4.31
N LYS A 79 -6.53 0.64 3.20
CA LYS A 79 -7.16 0.94 1.90
C LYS A 79 -7.95 -0.24 1.35
N PHE A 80 -7.43 -1.46 1.48
CA PHE A 80 -8.18 -2.67 1.12
C PHE A 80 -9.41 -2.88 2.01
N ASP A 81 -9.32 -2.61 3.31
CA ASP A 81 -10.47 -2.66 4.21
C ASP A 81 -11.55 -1.64 3.81
N ASN A 82 -11.14 -0.44 3.41
CA ASN A 82 -12.07 0.58 2.91
C ASN A 82 -12.72 0.18 1.60
N LEU A 83 -11.96 -0.40 0.66
CA LEU A 83 -12.50 -0.98 -0.56
C LEU A 83 -13.52 -2.07 -0.25
N LYS A 84 -13.25 -2.91 0.75
CA LYS A 84 -14.18 -3.98 1.16
C LYS A 84 -15.48 -3.40 1.68
N LYS A 85 -15.41 -2.40 2.57
CA LYS A 85 -16.60 -1.67 3.06
C LYS A 85 -17.38 -0.99 1.93
N LEU A 86 -16.68 -0.38 0.97
CA LEU A 86 -17.30 0.26 -0.18
C LEU A 86 -18.05 -0.75 -1.05
N GLN A 87 -17.44 -1.92 -1.31
CA GLN A 87 -18.10 -3.03 -2.01
C GLN A 87 -19.33 -3.54 -1.25
N ASP A 88 -19.23 -3.70 0.07
CA ASP A 88 -20.35 -4.16 0.90
C ASP A 88 -21.50 -3.13 0.97
N ASN A 89 -21.20 -1.85 0.69
CA ASN A 89 -22.16 -0.75 0.53
C ASN A 89 -22.56 -0.51 -0.94
N GLU A 90 -22.48 -1.52 -1.81
CA GLU A 90 -22.86 -1.43 -3.22
C GLU A 90 -22.18 -0.27 -3.97
N TRP A 91 -20.94 0.05 -3.59
CA TRP A 91 -20.12 1.13 -4.14
C TRP A 91 -20.67 2.54 -3.91
N GLN A 92 -21.65 2.70 -3.02
CA GLN A 92 -22.12 4.00 -2.58
C GLN A 92 -21.08 4.64 -1.64
N PRO A 93 -20.85 5.96 -1.74
CA PRO A 93 -19.94 6.66 -0.84
C PRO A 93 -20.27 6.33 0.62
N LEU A 94 -19.30 5.78 1.34
CA LEU A 94 -19.40 5.65 2.79
C LEU A 94 -19.40 7.08 3.33
N ASP A 95 -20.47 7.50 4.04
CA ASP A 95 -20.63 8.84 4.59
C ASP A 95 -19.29 9.39 5.08
N VAL A 96 -18.68 10.23 4.24
CA VAL A 96 -17.38 10.82 4.53
C VAL A 96 -17.65 11.85 5.61
N PRO A 97 -16.99 11.84 6.77
CA PRO A 97 -16.90 13.05 7.56
C PRO A 97 -16.14 14.03 6.68
N SER A 98 -16.91 14.91 6.01
CA SER A 98 -16.40 15.95 5.15
C SER A 98 -15.29 16.64 5.92
N LYS A 99 -14.05 16.61 5.38
CA LYS A 99 -12.96 17.40 5.95
C LYS A 99 -13.44 18.84 5.98
N ALA A 100 -13.87 19.30 7.15
CA ALA A 100 -14.17 20.69 7.40
C ALA A 100 -12.90 21.45 7.07
N ILE A 101 -12.90 22.14 5.93
CA ILE A 101 -11.87 23.10 5.59
C ILE A 101 -11.98 24.19 6.64
N VAL A 102 -11.10 24.14 7.64
CA VAL A 102 -10.88 25.23 8.58
C VAL A 102 -10.32 26.38 7.75
N LYS A 103 -11.18 27.33 7.40
CA LYS A 103 -10.75 28.64 6.90
C LYS A 103 -10.11 29.35 8.09
N VAL A 104 -8.80 29.57 8.00
CA VAL A 104 -8.06 30.56 8.80
C VAL A 104 -8.14 31.90 8.09
#